data_AF-A0A2K0UES9-F1
#
_entry.id   AF-A0A2K0UES9-F1
#
_cell.length_a   1.000
_cell.length_b   1.000
_cell.length_c   1.000
_cell.angle_alpha   90.00
_cell.angle_beta   90.00
_cell.angle_gamma   90.00
#
_symmetry.space_group_name_H-M   'P 1'
#
loop_
_entity.id
_entity.type
_entity.pdbx_description
1 polymer ?
#
loop_
_entity_poly.entity_id
_entity_poly.type
_entity_poly.pdbx_seq_one_letter_code
_entity_poly.pdbx_strand_id
1 'polypeptide(L)'
;MVWSAIESGPYPESHLATWSPSKGDDGVYVFRMPIEADGAMAMVGLVDFAWYARYMLEHPKEFEADLLSVGIDHVNGNTIAAAFTAVTGEPARFEPLPLSAVAQSWPDTKIGLAGSPGYQDPTLKTMAEMFVPWFTIWQESGGNKGLWTKDYARLDKIHPNRMKTIEEWMRSVGYSTEKYPSQLKSGLFGDSAAEIKLVHDDNKKN
;
A
#
# COMPACT_ATOMS: atom_id res chain seq x y z
N MET A 1 9.39 -26.49 -21.38
CA MET A 1 8.62 -26.12 -20.19
C MET A 1 8.03 -24.76 -20.46
N VAL A 2 6.70 -24.63 -20.45
CA VAL A 2 6.04 -23.32 -20.54
C VAL A 2 6.04 -22.75 -19.13
N TRP A 3 6.61 -21.56 -18.97
CA TRP A 3 6.60 -20.82 -17.71
C TRP A 3 6.16 -19.38 -18.00
N SER A 4 5.58 -18.75 -17.00
CA SER A 4 5.13 -17.35 -17.04
C SER A 4 5.27 -16.79 -15.63
N ALA A 5 5.52 -15.48 -15.51
CA ALA A 5 5.55 -14.78 -14.24
C ALA A 5 4.42 -13.74 -14.20
N ILE A 6 3.76 -13.63 -13.05
CA ILE A 6 2.84 -12.53 -12.75
C ILE A 6 3.46 -11.69 -11.64
N GLU A 7 3.55 -10.39 -11.86
CA GLU A 7 4.10 -9.46 -10.89
C GLU A 7 2.99 -8.58 -10.31
N SER A 8 2.94 -8.55 -8.98
CA SER A 8 1.98 -7.78 -8.20
C SER A 8 2.53 -6.38 -7.84
N GLY A 9 1.97 -5.77 -6.82
CA GLY A 9 2.36 -4.50 -6.23
C GLY A 9 1.69 -4.31 -4.87
N PRO A 10 1.77 -3.11 -4.28
CA PRO A 10 1.08 -2.81 -3.02
C PRO A 10 -0.44 -3.01 -3.16
N TYR A 11 -1.04 -3.73 -2.21
CA TYR A 11 -2.50 -3.93 -2.18
C TYR A 11 -3.18 -2.74 -1.49
N PRO A 12 -4.14 -2.04 -2.13
CA PRO A 12 -4.97 -1.04 -1.47
C PRO A 12 -5.59 -1.55 -0.17
N GLU A 13 -5.99 -2.83 -0.13
CA GLU A 13 -6.61 -3.47 1.03
C GLU A 13 -5.70 -3.41 2.26
N SER A 14 -4.40 -3.68 2.10
CA SER A 14 -3.45 -3.61 3.19
C SER A 14 -2.97 -2.18 3.41
N HIS A 15 -2.73 -1.43 2.33
CA HIS A 15 -2.15 -0.10 2.42
C HIS A 15 -3.11 0.89 3.09
N LEU A 16 -4.38 0.89 2.70
CA LEU A 16 -5.41 1.80 3.24
C LEU A 16 -6.06 1.31 4.54
N ALA A 17 -5.78 0.08 4.96
CA ALA A 17 -6.00 -0.34 6.35
C ALA A 17 -4.94 0.29 7.27
N THR A 18 -3.66 0.15 6.90
CA THR A 18 -2.53 0.68 7.68
C THR A 18 -2.51 2.20 7.72
N TRP A 19 -2.72 2.85 6.57
CA TRP A 19 -2.68 4.32 6.41
C TRP A 19 -4.09 4.89 6.22
N SER A 20 -5.05 4.39 7.00
CA SER A 20 -6.42 4.92 7.04
C SER A 20 -6.41 6.38 7.52
N PRO A 21 -7.33 7.22 7.02
CA PRO A 21 -7.33 8.63 7.37
C PRO A 21 -7.87 8.84 8.79
N SER A 22 -7.38 9.87 9.47
CA SER A 22 -8.00 10.37 10.70
C SER A 22 -8.78 11.66 10.44
N LYS A 23 -9.90 11.86 11.13
CA LYS A 23 -10.68 13.10 11.05
C LYS A 23 -10.01 14.18 11.90
N GLY A 24 -9.62 15.29 11.28
CA GLY A 24 -9.06 16.45 11.98
C GLY A 24 -10.13 17.27 12.71
N ASP A 25 -9.68 18.20 13.56
CA ASP A 25 -10.56 19.12 14.29
C ASP A 25 -11.36 20.05 13.37
N ASP A 26 -10.87 20.27 12.15
CA ASP A 26 -11.52 21.00 11.06
C ASP A 26 -12.60 20.17 10.34
N GLY A 27 -12.82 18.92 10.75
CA GLY A 27 -13.76 17.99 10.15
C GLY A 27 -13.27 17.34 8.86
N VAL A 28 -12.02 17.58 8.44
CA VAL A 28 -11.45 17.02 7.20
C VAL A 28 -10.68 15.74 7.51
N TYR A 29 -10.88 14.71 6.69
CA TYR A 29 -10.13 13.47 6.77
C TYR A 29 -8.72 13.66 6.21
N VAL A 30 -7.70 13.24 6.97
CA VAL A 30 -6.30 13.42 6.57
C VAL A 30 -5.63 12.07 6.40
N PHE A 31 -5.25 11.77 5.16
CA PHE A 31 -4.35 10.66 4.85
C PHE A 31 -2.92 11.09 5.13
N ARG A 32 -2.22 10.33 5.96
CA ARG A 32 -0.81 10.55 6.29
C ARG A 32 -0.05 9.27 6.02
N MET A 33 0.81 9.28 5.00
CA MET A 33 1.55 8.09 4.53
C MET A 33 2.96 8.48 4.09
N PRO A 34 3.95 7.56 4.17
CA PRO A 34 5.35 7.88 3.93
C PRO A 34 5.72 7.84 2.44
N ILE A 35 4.96 8.57 1.64
CA ILE A 35 5.28 8.88 0.24
C ILE A 35 5.31 10.41 0.07
N GLU A 36 6.15 10.91 -0.83
CA GLU A 36 6.22 12.31 -1.21
C GLU A 36 4.97 12.74 -1.99
N ALA A 37 4.79 14.04 -2.18
CA ALA A 37 3.63 14.60 -2.87
C ALA A 37 3.49 14.12 -4.33
N ASP A 38 4.62 13.87 -4.99
CA ASP A 38 4.72 13.34 -6.35
C ASP A 38 5.00 11.83 -6.41
N GLY A 39 5.20 11.19 -5.24
CA GLY A 39 5.33 9.75 -5.10
C GLY A 39 4.02 9.03 -5.40
N ALA A 40 4.12 7.84 -5.99
CA ALA A 40 2.96 7.04 -6.35
C ALA A 40 3.24 5.54 -6.24
N MET A 41 2.27 4.80 -5.71
CA MET A 41 2.35 3.35 -5.57
C MET A 41 1.64 2.65 -6.72
N ALA A 42 2.29 1.66 -7.33
CA ALA A 42 1.70 0.84 -8.39
C ALA A 42 0.70 -0.17 -7.80
N MET A 43 -0.45 0.33 -7.34
CA MET A 43 -1.38 -0.43 -6.53
C MET A 43 -2.09 -1.53 -7.32
N VAL A 44 -2.41 -2.64 -6.65
CA VAL A 44 -3.03 -3.82 -7.27
C VAL A 44 -4.27 -4.24 -6.48
N GLY A 45 -5.45 -4.25 -7.11
CA GLY A 45 -6.64 -4.81 -6.50
C GLY A 45 -6.60 -6.35 -6.57
N LEU A 46 -6.89 -7.03 -5.45
CA LEU A 46 -6.77 -8.49 -5.37
C LEU A 46 -7.74 -9.23 -6.32
N VAL A 47 -8.91 -8.64 -6.59
CA VAL A 47 -9.91 -9.21 -7.52
C VAL A 47 -9.34 -9.31 -8.94
N ASP A 48 -8.75 -8.23 -9.44
CA ASP A 48 -8.14 -8.22 -10.78
C ASP A 48 -6.87 -9.07 -10.82
N PHE A 49 -6.08 -9.09 -9.74
CA PHE A 49 -4.92 -9.98 -9.66
C PHE A 49 -5.33 -11.44 -9.85
N ALA A 50 -6.38 -11.88 -9.15
CA ALA A 50 -6.92 -13.24 -9.30
C ALA A 50 -7.47 -13.47 -10.72
N TRP A 51 -8.11 -12.47 -11.32
CA TRP A 51 -8.60 -12.55 -12.69
C TRP A 51 -7.46 -12.76 -13.70
N TYR A 52 -6.39 -11.96 -13.62
CA TYR A 52 -5.23 -12.09 -14.50
C TYR A 52 -4.51 -13.42 -14.30
N ALA A 53 -4.34 -13.86 -13.05
CA ALA A 53 -3.75 -15.16 -12.76
C ALA A 53 -4.54 -16.30 -13.42
N ARG A 54 -5.87 -16.28 -13.32
CA ARG A 54 -6.75 -17.23 -14.01
C ARG A 54 -6.59 -17.15 -15.53
N TYR A 55 -6.63 -15.94 -16.10
CA TYR A 55 -6.49 -15.73 -17.55
C TYR A 55 -5.15 -16.29 -18.07
N MET A 56 -4.04 -16.05 -17.37
CA MET A 56 -2.74 -16.61 -17.77
C MET A 56 -2.72 -18.13 -17.79
N LEU A 57 -3.40 -18.78 -16.84
CA LEU A 57 -3.53 -20.25 -16.79
C LEU A 57 -4.44 -20.79 -17.90
N GLU A 58 -5.45 -20.04 -18.32
CA GLU A 58 -6.36 -20.39 -19.42
C GLU A 58 -5.69 -20.16 -20.79
N HIS A 59 -4.70 -19.27 -20.87
CA HIS A 59 -4.01 -18.88 -22.11
C HIS A 59 -2.48 -19.08 -22.04
N PRO A 60 -1.97 -20.27 -21.68
CA PRO A 60 -0.54 -20.46 -21.36
C PRO A 60 0.41 -20.20 -22.54
N LYS A 61 -0.10 -20.27 -23.79
CA LYS A 61 0.69 -19.94 -24.99
C LYS A 61 0.84 -18.44 -25.24
N GLU A 62 -0.07 -17.62 -24.74
CA GLU A 62 0.03 -16.16 -24.84
C GLU A 62 1.13 -15.60 -23.92
N PHE A 63 1.42 -16.31 -22.82
CA PHE A 63 2.35 -15.88 -21.77
C PHE A 63 3.62 -16.74 -21.68
N GLU A 64 3.97 -17.46 -22.75
CA GLU A 64 5.16 -18.33 -22.75
C GLU A 64 6.44 -17.48 -22.61
N ALA A 65 7.18 -17.71 -21.52
CA ALA A 65 8.39 -16.97 -21.14
C ALA A 65 8.17 -15.46 -20.96
N ASP A 66 6.98 -15.08 -20.48
CA ASP A 66 6.56 -13.68 -20.33
C ASP A 66 6.33 -13.28 -18.86
N LEU A 67 6.38 -11.96 -18.62
CA LEU A 67 6.09 -11.31 -17.35
C LEU A 67 4.88 -10.38 -17.53
N LEU A 68 3.78 -10.67 -16.83
CA LEU A 68 2.63 -9.78 -16.74
C LEU A 68 2.66 -9.01 -15.41
N SER A 69 3.03 -7.72 -15.46
CA SER A 69 2.96 -6.84 -14.29
C SER A 69 1.60 -6.15 -14.20
N VAL A 70 0.80 -6.51 -13.19
CA VAL A 70 -0.61 -6.09 -13.08
C VAL A 70 -0.78 -4.96 -12.08
N GLY A 71 -1.77 -4.09 -12.27
CA GLY A 71 -2.11 -3.03 -11.33
C GLY A 71 -3.30 -2.19 -11.78
N ILE A 72 -3.83 -1.41 -10.85
CA ILE A 72 -4.89 -0.43 -11.07
C ILE A 72 -4.29 0.77 -11.80
N ASP A 73 -3.39 1.48 -11.11
CA ASP A 73 -2.62 2.63 -11.59
C ASP A 73 -1.45 2.89 -10.62
N HIS A 74 -0.56 3.82 -10.97
CA HIS A 74 0.37 4.47 -10.04
C HIS A 74 -0.38 5.55 -9.25
N VAL A 75 -0.87 5.17 -8.07
CA VAL A 75 -1.75 5.98 -7.24
C VAL A 75 -0.92 6.81 -6.25
N ASN A 76 -1.04 8.14 -6.33
CA ASN A 76 -0.46 9.06 -5.34
C ASN A 76 -1.45 9.38 -4.20
N GLY A 77 -0.94 9.99 -3.12
CA GLY A 77 -1.76 10.30 -1.94
C GLY A 77 -2.90 11.28 -2.21
N ASN A 78 -2.69 12.27 -3.10
CA ASN A 78 -3.75 13.23 -3.47
C ASN A 78 -4.91 12.53 -4.20
N THR A 79 -4.60 11.59 -5.09
CA THR A 79 -5.59 10.77 -5.79
C THR A 79 -6.40 9.90 -4.81
N ILE A 80 -5.76 9.36 -3.76
CA ILE A 80 -6.45 8.61 -2.69
C ILE A 80 -7.43 9.52 -1.95
N ALA A 81 -7.01 10.71 -1.53
CA ALA A 81 -7.88 11.65 -0.81
C ALA A 81 -9.05 12.16 -1.67
N ALA A 82 -8.80 12.42 -2.96
CA ALA A 82 -9.84 12.81 -3.91
C ALA A 82 -10.86 11.68 -4.12
N ALA A 83 -10.38 10.44 -4.31
CA ALA A 83 -11.25 9.27 -4.44
C ALA A 83 -12.08 9.03 -3.18
N PHE A 84 -11.47 9.16 -1.99
CA PHE A 84 -12.19 9.05 -0.73
C PHE A 84 -13.33 10.07 -0.63
N THR A 85 -13.06 11.32 -1.00
CA THR A 85 -14.08 12.39 -1.03
C THR A 85 -15.20 12.04 -2.00
N ALA A 86 -14.88 11.54 -3.20
CA ALA A 86 -15.85 11.15 -4.21
C ALA A 86 -16.72 9.93 -3.80
N VAL A 87 -16.18 9.03 -2.98
CA VAL A 87 -16.88 7.83 -2.51
C VAL A 87 -17.73 8.11 -1.27
N THR A 88 -17.22 8.88 -0.32
CA THR A 88 -17.85 9.08 0.99
C THR A 88 -18.66 10.37 1.10
N GLY A 89 -18.36 11.37 0.27
CA GLY A 89 -18.89 12.73 0.39
C GLY A 89 -18.22 13.58 1.47
N GLU A 90 -17.29 13.02 2.26
CA GLU A 90 -16.56 13.74 3.30
C GLU A 90 -15.30 14.38 2.74
N PRO A 91 -14.96 15.61 3.13
CA PRO A 91 -13.75 16.28 2.66
C PRO A 91 -12.51 15.53 3.15
N ALA A 92 -11.56 15.29 2.24
CA ALA A 92 -10.28 14.70 2.59
C ALA A 92 -9.10 15.39 1.91
N ARG A 93 -7.93 15.27 2.54
CA ARG A 93 -6.65 15.72 2.00
C ARG A 93 -5.54 14.72 2.30
N PHE A 94 -4.45 14.84 1.56
CA PHE A 94 -3.23 14.10 1.79
C PHE A 94 -2.15 15.01 2.35
N GLU A 95 -1.46 14.55 3.39
CA GLU A 95 -0.29 15.18 3.98
C GLU A 95 0.87 14.16 3.94
N PRO A 96 1.93 14.40 3.14
CA PRO A 96 3.11 13.56 3.14
C PRO A 96 3.72 13.42 4.54
N LEU A 97 4.07 12.19 4.93
CA LEU A 97 4.88 11.95 6.12
C LEU A 97 6.33 11.69 5.70
N PRO A 98 7.32 12.33 6.36
CA PRO A 98 8.71 11.97 6.13
C PRO A 98 8.96 10.49 6.45
N LEU A 99 9.42 9.72 5.45
CA LEU A 99 9.72 8.29 5.62
C LEU A 99 10.70 8.04 6.77
N SER A 100 11.66 8.95 6.99
CA SER A 100 12.60 8.88 8.11
C SER A 100 11.91 8.97 9.48
N ALA A 101 10.89 9.83 9.62
CA ALA A 101 10.13 9.96 10.86
C ALA A 101 9.26 8.71 11.11
N VAL A 102 8.64 8.18 10.06
CA VAL A 102 7.90 6.91 10.14
C VAL A 102 8.83 5.76 10.52
N ALA A 103 10.02 5.67 9.92
CA ALA A 103 10.98 4.61 10.21
C ALA A 103 11.45 4.62 11.68
N GLN A 104 11.61 5.80 12.29
CA GLN A 104 11.96 5.94 13.71
C GLN A 104 10.84 5.48 14.66
N SER A 105 9.59 5.43 14.20
CA SER A 105 8.46 4.95 15.00
C SER A 105 8.34 3.43 15.04
N TRP A 106 9.02 2.73 14.13
CA TRP A 106 8.95 1.28 14.03
C TRP A 106 9.85 0.60 15.07
N PRO A 107 9.45 -0.58 15.58
CA PRO A 107 10.25 -1.29 16.55
C PRO A 107 11.57 -1.77 15.95
N ASP A 108 12.65 -1.67 16.72
CA ASP A 108 13.98 -2.21 16.38
C ASP A 108 14.04 -3.76 16.47
N THR A 109 12.92 -4.40 16.82
CA THR A 109 12.84 -5.86 16.84
C THR A 109 12.85 -6.39 15.41
N LYS A 110 13.69 -7.40 15.17
CA LYS A 110 13.73 -8.08 13.87
C LYS A 110 12.42 -8.81 13.61
N ILE A 111 11.92 -8.71 12.38
CA ILE A 111 10.70 -9.41 11.96
C ILE A 111 11.00 -10.91 11.87
N GLY A 112 10.39 -11.69 12.76
CA GLY A 112 10.52 -13.14 12.86
C GLY A 112 9.83 -13.66 14.12
N LEU A 113 9.50 -14.96 14.16
CA LEU A 113 8.95 -15.57 15.38
C LEU A 113 10.10 -15.91 16.34
N ALA A 114 9.92 -15.68 17.63
CA ALA A 114 10.91 -16.03 18.66
C ALA A 114 11.30 -17.53 18.66
N GLY A 115 10.48 -18.40 18.06
CA GLY A 115 10.74 -19.83 17.87
C GLY A 115 11.40 -20.22 16.54
N SER A 116 11.68 -19.27 15.65
CA SER A 116 12.42 -19.55 14.42
C SER A 116 13.88 -19.90 14.77
N PRO A 117 14.44 -21.02 14.26
CA PRO A 117 15.86 -21.28 14.36
C PRO A 117 16.63 -20.05 13.86
N GLY A 118 17.50 -19.48 14.70
CA GLY A 118 18.20 -18.25 14.35
C GLY A 118 17.47 -16.97 14.75
N TYR A 119 17.08 -16.81 16.02
CA TYR A 119 16.80 -15.47 16.56
C TYR A 119 18.00 -14.51 16.38
N GLN A 120 19.21 -15.06 16.31
CA GLN A 120 20.46 -14.37 15.93
C GLN A 120 20.80 -14.50 14.43
N ASP A 121 19.85 -14.92 13.59
CA ASP A 121 20.06 -15.08 12.17
C ASP A 121 20.35 -13.70 11.53
N PRO A 122 21.51 -13.55 10.87
CA PRO A 122 21.87 -12.30 10.21
C PRO A 122 20.95 -11.95 9.04
N THR A 123 20.14 -12.90 8.53
CA THR A 123 19.17 -12.68 7.45
C THR A 123 17.88 -12.00 7.93
N LEU A 124 17.59 -12.04 9.24
CA LEU A 124 16.43 -11.33 9.80
C LEU A 124 16.66 -9.81 9.79
N LYS A 125 15.63 -9.08 9.40
CA LYS A 125 15.61 -7.62 9.21
C LYS A 125 14.60 -6.94 10.12
N THR A 126 14.88 -5.71 10.57
CA THR A 126 13.88 -4.86 11.22
C THR A 126 12.85 -4.35 10.21
N MET A 127 11.74 -3.80 10.70
CA MET A 127 10.78 -3.11 9.84
C MET A 127 11.42 -1.98 9.04
N ALA A 128 12.28 -1.18 9.66
CA ALA A 128 12.98 -0.10 8.97
C ALA A 128 13.89 -0.63 7.86
N GLU A 129 14.67 -1.67 8.13
CA GLU A 129 15.54 -2.29 7.12
C GLU A 129 14.76 -2.88 5.92
N MET A 130 13.53 -3.37 6.14
CA MET A 130 12.69 -3.87 5.05
C MET A 130 11.94 -2.76 4.31
N PHE A 131 11.25 -1.89 5.04
CA PHE A 131 10.27 -0.98 4.46
C PHE A 131 10.85 0.35 4.01
N VAL A 132 11.99 0.82 4.53
CA VAL A 132 12.61 2.04 4.00
C VAL A 132 12.97 1.87 2.52
N PRO A 133 13.75 0.85 2.11
CA PRO A 133 14.03 0.64 0.68
C PRO A 133 12.77 0.43 -0.15
N TRP A 134 11.78 -0.27 0.40
CA TRP A 134 10.50 -0.53 -0.28
C TRP A 134 9.71 0.76 -0.54
N PHE A 135 9.59 1.66 0.43
CA PHE A 135 8.95 2.95 0.23
C PHE A 135 9.76 3.86 -0.69
N THR A 136 11.11 3.79 -0.66
CA THR A 136 11.98 4.55 -1.57
C THR A 136 11.66 4.27 -3.04
N ILE A 137 11.30 3.04 -3.42
CA ILE A 137 10.86 2.71 -4.79
C ILE A 137 9.69 3.60 -5.23
N TRP A 138 8.73 3.83 -4.35
CA TRP A 138 7.49 4.55 -4.67
C TRP A 138 7.63 6.07 -4.66
N GLN A 139 8.67 6.61 -4.00
CA GLN A 139 8.92 8.06 -3.97
C GLN A 139 9.09 8.66 -5.37
N GLU A 140 9.71 7.93 -6.28
CA GLU A 140 10.04 8.41 -7.63
C GLU A 140 9.22 7.72 -8.73
N SER A 141 8.12 7.06 -8.34
CA SER A 141 7.31 6.24 -9.26
C SER A 141 6.10 6.99 -9.87
N GLY A 142 5.91 8.26 -9.51
CA GLY A 142 4.85 9.13 -10.02
C GLY A 142 4.74 9.14 -11.55
N GLY A 143 3.53 8.89 -12.07
CA GLY A 143 3.27 8.87 -13.51
C GLY A 143 3.86 7.65 -14.23
N ASN A 144 3.93 6.50 -13.55
CA ASN A 144 4.43 5.24 -14.10
C ASN A 144 5.89 5.33 -14.56
N LYS A 145 6.75 5.83 -13.66
CA LYS A 145 8.19 6.00 -13.87
C LYS A 145 8.98 5.24 -12.82
N GLY A 146 10.31 5.36 -12.84
CA GLY A 146 11.19 4.74 -11.87
C GLY A 146 11.43 3.25 -12.14
N LEU A 147 11.73 2.50 -11.09
CA LEU A 147 12.11 1.08 -11.19
C LEU A 147 10.93 0.15 -11.46
N TRP A 148 9.71 0.55 -11.07
CA TRP A 148 8.54 -0.32 -11.09
C TRP A 148 7.45 0.26 -11.99
N THR A 149 7.58 0.02 -13.30
CA THR A 149 6.62 0.48 -14.32
C THR A 149 5.68 -0.65 -14.75
N LYS A 150 4.52 -0.29 -15.30
CA LYS A 150 3.49 -1.24 -15.77
C LYS A 150 2.97 -0.86 -17.15
N ASP A 151 2.62 -1.85 -17.96
CA ASP A 151 2.00 -1.65 -19.27
C ASP A 151 0.46 -1.65 -19.14
N TYR A 152 -0.09 -0.52 -18.69
CA TYR A 152 -1.54 -0.39 -18.49
C TYR A 152 -2.36 -0.56 -19.77
N ALA A 153 -1.79 -0.25 -20.94
CA ALA A 153 -2.46 -0.44 -22.22
C ALA A 153 -2.61 -1.94 -22.54
N ARG A 154 -1.59 -2.73 -22.25
CA ARG A 154 -1.66 -4.20 -22.33
C ARG A 154 -2.68 -4.76 -21.33
N LEU A 155 -2.69 -4.26 -20.10
CA LEU A 155 -3.67 -4.66 -19.10
C LEU A 155 -5.11 -4.37 -19.54
N ASP A 156 -5.36 -3.19 -20.10
CA ASP A 156 -6.65 -2.78 -20.67
C ASP A 156 -7.07 -3.67 -21.85
N LYS A 157 -6.11 -4.10 -22.68
CA LYS A 157 -6.40 -4.99 -23.80
C LYS A 157 -6.81 -6.39 -23.32
N ILE A 158 -6.12 -6.93 -22.32
CA ILE A 158 -6.37 -8.27 -21.77
C ILE A 158 -7.67 -8.29 -20.96
N HIS A 159 -7.87 -7.28 -20.10
CA HIS A 159 -9.06 -7.15 -19.27
C HIS A 159 -9.67 -5.73 -19.41
N PRO A 160 -10.53 -5.49 -20.41
CA PRO A 160 -11.10 -4.17 -20.67
C PRO A 160 -11.91 -3.57 -19.51
N ASN A 161 -12.46 -4.43 -18.66
CA ASN A 161 -13.30 -4.06 -17.52
C ASN A 161 -12.57 -4.13 -16.16
N ARG A 162 -11.24 -4.19 -16.16
CA ARG A 162 -10.45 -4.13 -14.92
C ARG A 162 -10.70 -2.84 -14.15
N MET A 163 -10.42 -2.83 -12.86
CA MET A 163 -10.28 -1.60 -12.08
C MET A 163 -9.09 -0.79 -12.59
N LYS A 164 -9.33 0.48 -12.92
CA LYS A 164 -8.35 1.44 -13.44
C LYS A 164 -8.05 2.57 -12.46
N THR A 165 -8.91 2.77 -11.47
CA THR A 165 -8.76 3.83 -10.48
C THR A 165 -8.90 3.31 -9.06
N ILE A 166 -8.27 4.01 -8.12
CA ILE A 166 -8.45 3.72 -6.69
C ILE A 166 -9.90 4.02 -6.23
N GLU A 167 -10.61 4.91 -6.92
CA GLU A 167 -12.03 5.17 -6.66
C GLU A 167 -12.89 3.95 -6.98
N GLU A 168 -12.70 3.32 -8.14
CA GLU A 168 -13.40 2.07 -8.50
C GLU A 168 -13.14 0.98 -7.47
N TRP A 169 -11.88 0.85 -7.02
CA TRP A 169 -11.55 -0.07 -5.93
C TRP A 169 -12.33 0.28 -4.65
N MET A 170 -12.27 1.54 -4.19
CA MET A 170 -12.98 2.00 -2.99
C MET A 170 -14.49 1.72 -3.07
N ARG A 171 -15.12 1.99 -4.22
CA ARG A 171 -16.54 1.68 -4.45
C ARG A 171 -16.82 0.18 -4.40
N SER A 172 -15.97 -0.63 -5.01
CA SER A 172 -16.17 -2.09 -5.09
C SER A 172 -16.11 -2.79 -3.73
N VAL A 173 -15.28 -2.29 -2.81
CA VAL A 173 -15.12 -2.85 -1.45
C VAL A 173 -15.98 -2.15 -0.40
N GLY A 174 -16.74 -1.12 -0.80
CA GLY A 174 -17.53 -0.31 0.14
C GLY A 174 -16.66 0.47 1.13
N TYR A 175 -15.50 0.97 0.70
CA TYR A 175 -14.61 1.79 1.52
C TYR A 175 -15.37 3.02 2.03
N SER A 176 -15.29 3.28 3.34
CA SER A 176 -16.09 4.30 4.02
C SER A 176 -15.22 5.15 4.96
N THR A 177 -15.86 6.01 5.74
CA THR A 177 -15.23 6.76 6.82
C THR A 177 -14.83 5.90 8.01
N GLU A 178 -15.33 4.67 8.10
CA GLU A 178 -14.93 3.72 9.11
C GLU A 178 -13.55 3.14 8.78
N LYS A 179 -12.80 2.78 9.81
CA LYS A 179 -11.46 2.22 9.62
C LYS A 179 -11.56 0.93 8.80
N TYR A 180 -10.88 0.91 7.66
CA TYR A 180 -10.86 -0.26 6.80
C TYR A 180 -10.14 -1.42 7.51
N PRO A 181 -10.77 -2.60 7.63
CA PRO A 181 -10.23 -3.68 8.44
C PRO A 181 -8.93 -4.23 7.85
N SER A 182 -7.92 -4.40 8.71
CA SER A 182 -6.69 -5.08 8.31
C SER A 182 -6.98 -6.53 7.96
N GLN A 183 -6.57 -6.93 6.75
CA GLN A 183 -6.62 -8.33 6.32
C GLN A 183 -5.45 -9.16 6.89
N LEU A 184 -4.37 -8.49 7.34
CA LEU A 184 -3.21 -9.12 7.95
C LEU A 184 -3.41 -9.26 9.45
N LYS A 185 -3.49 -10.51 9.94
CA LYS A 185 -3.62 -10.85 11.36
C LYS A 185 -2.27 -11.00 12.08
N SER A 186 -1.21 -10.41 11.54
CA SER A 186 0.17 -10.63 12.01
C SER A 186 0.61 -9.73 13.16
N GLY A 187 -0.20 -8.75 13.57
CA GLY A 187 0.16 -7.75 14.58
C GLY A 187 1.20 -6.72 14.14
N LEU A 188 1.92 -6.97 13.03
CA LEU A 188 2.92 -6.05 12.44
C LEU A 188 2.33 -4.69 12.03
N PHE A 189 1.05 -4.69 11.66
CA PHE A 189 0.28 -3.49 11.31
C PHE A 189 -1.01 -3.40 12.14
N GLY A 190 -1.02 -4.01 13.35
CA GLY A 190 -2.19 -4.13 14.21
C GLY A 190 -2.75 -2.79 14.71
N ASP A 191 -4.00 -2.80 15.14
CA ASP A 191 -4.77 -1.62 15.53
C ASP A 191 -3.99 -0.64 16.41
N SER A 192 -3.85 0.58 15.92
CA SER A 192 -3.44 1.80 16.62
C SER A 192 -4.36 2.19 17.79
N ALA A 193 -5.03 1.23 18.43
CA ALA A 193 -5.76 1.46 19.67
C ALA A 193 -4.81 1.74 20.86
N ALA A 194 -3.50 1.60 20.68
CA ALA A 194 -2.53 2.28 21.51
C ALA A 194 -2.23 3.65 20.88
N GLU A 195 -2.83 4.70 21.44
CA GLU A 195 -2.42 6.09 21.23
C GLU A 195 -0.89 6.16 21.14
N ILE A 196 -0.34 6.67 20.03
CA ILE A 196 0.99 7.26 20.07
C ILE A 196 0.84 8.56 20.87
N LYS A 197 0.84 8.45 22.20
CA LYS A 197 1.21 9.58 23.04
C LYS A 197 2.68 9.83 22.78
N LEU A 198 2.99 10.94 22.14
CA LEU A 198 4.35 11.48 22.12
C LEU A 198 4.78 11.62 23.59
N VAL A 199 5.63 10.72 24.07
CA VAL A 199 6.14 10.70 25.44
C VAL A 199 7.15 11.82 25.60
N HIS A 200 6.74 13.10 25.49
CA HIS A 200 7.56 14.24 25.90
C HIS A 200 6.79 15.50 26.31
N ASP A 201 5.47 15.42 26.48
CA ASP A 201 4.70 16.53 27.05
C ASP A 201 4.14 16.11 28.41
N ASP A 202 5.00 16.10 29.43
CA ASP A 202 4.59 16.38 30.80
C ASP A 202 5.80 16.60 31.73
N ASN A 203 5.97 17.88 32.07
CA ASN A 203 6.37 18.41 33.37
C ASN A 203 7.19 17.50 34.31
N LYS A 204 8.48 17.85 34.46
CA LYS A 204 9.07 17.92 35.81
C LYS A 204 9.34 19.38 36.16
N LYS A 205 8.31 20.01 36.72
CA LYS A 205 8.47 21.12 37.66
C LYS A 205 8.86 20.54 39.02
N ASN A 206 9.84 21.22 39.63
CA ASN A 206 10.34 21.13 41.01
C ASN A 206 11.13 19.87 41.39
#